data_AF-A0A2F0ANK0-F1
#
_entry.id   AF-A0A2F0ANK0-F1
#
_cell.length_a   1.000
_cell.length_b   1.000
_cell.length_c   1.000
_cell.angle_alpha   90.00
_cell.angle_beta   90.00
_cell.angle_gamma   90.00
#
_symmetry.space_group_name_H-M   'P 1'
#
loop_
_entity.id
_entity.type
_entity.pdbx_description
1 polymer ?
#
loop_
_entity_poly.entity_id
_entity_poly.type
_entity_poly.pdbx_seq_one_letter_code
_entity_poly.pdbx_strand_id
1 'polypeptide(L)'
;MYRVFVAARASLYLRGPIPTDQAQFRWSRQAKNSFFSASLTLILVGCGASQPEGPYYETQAFQVDPVSSKDRKKLVQAATKILKSRPLVVGLDGRQKIIRQAHIARLPLVVLKAYVLAGKIHKPGAEIDILIPVSHGKKVPVTLITKTDGSVTILAATKTRSRARQAAYIPRFRNGDAQWSSAHRKTLRLAMSLLPKTDAAFLSDIPLSRYKTARDKRKGAVYLQKGCTAEIRVYNRAFDMDKLQFVGAPNRPYPASMRTVLHEVGHAIHSQPSRMAACQLQTQEQKLNTRIKRYNRRLAVARQRNDRRLAEQLETESRAIGRARKKLKSLAKAVESLMDRGPVLKAYQAATGSSPAPTVYGRSSLKESFAEAFALFRSDRAALKRAMPKAYEWFARGGHLKAADRQ
;
A
#
# COMPACT_ATOMS: atom_id res chain seq x y z
N MET A 1 6.32 15.14 8.46
CA MET A 1 6.01 16.24 7.52
C MET A 1 4.52 16.57 7.35
N TYR A 2 3.56 15.65 7.57
CA TYR A 2 2.12 15.98 7.47
C TYR A 2 1.55 16.84 8.60
N ARG A 3 2.10 16.76 9.82
CA ARG A 3 1.70 17.59 10.97
C ARG A 3 1.86 19.10 10.73
N VAL A 4 2.79 19.50 9.85
CA VAL A 4 3.10 20.92 9.62
C VAL A 4 2.06 21.59 8.72
N PHE A 5 1.43 20.87 7.78
CA PHE A 5 0.51 21.50 6.81
C PHE A 5 -0.92 21.74 7.34
N VAL A 6 -1.42 20.91 8.26
CA VAL A 6 -2.74 21.14 8.88
C VAL A 6 -2.67 22.28 9.89
N ALA A 7 -1.57 22.39 10.64
CA ALA A 7 -1.32 23.52 11.53
C ALA A 7 -1.01 24.83 10.77
N ALA A 8 -0.24 24.77 9.68
CA ALA A 8 0.10 25.97 8.90
C ALA A 8 -1.13 26.66 8.29
N ARG A 9 -2.14 25.91 7.81
CA ARG A 9 -3.36 26.51 7.26
C ARG A 9 -4.28 27.14 8.30
N ALA A 10 -4.32 26.59 9.53
CA ALA A 10 -5.06 27.23 10.62
C ALA A 10 -4.34 28.48 11.16
N SER A 11 -3.01 28.54 11.08
CA SER A 11 -2.21 29.72 11.45
C SER A 11 -2.11 30.79 10.34
N LEU A 12 -2.28 30.44 9.07
CA LEU A 12 -2.20 31.37 7.93
C LEU A 12 -3.39 32.33 7.82
N TYR A 13 -4.46 32.14 8.60
CA TYR A 13 -5.56 33.12 8.71
C TYR A 13 -5.38 34.11 9.88
N LEU A 14 -4.18 34.15 10.50
CA LEU A 14 -3.90 34.97 11.67
C LEU A 14 -2.71 35.95 11.53
N ARG A 15 -2.05 36.06 10.36
CA ARG A 15 -0.95 37.04 10.16
C ARG A 15 -0.93 37.62 8.75
N GLY A 16 -0.60 38.92 8.65
CA GLY A 16 -0.36 39.67 7.41
C GLY A 16 0.88 39.19 6.63
N PRO A 17 1.27 39.88 5.54
CA PRO A 17 2.13 39.33 4.50
C PRO A 17 3.59 39.20 4.94
N ILE A 18 4.26 38.12 4.48
CA ILE A 18 5.71 37.91 4.64
C ILE A 18 6.33 37.62 3.26
N PRO A 19 7.54 38.14 2.95
CA PRO A 19 8.20 38.00 1.66
C PRO A 19 8.88 36.64 1.46
N THR A 20 9.11 36.30 0.20
CA THR A 20 9.76 35.07 -0.28
C THR A 20 11.25 35.28 -0.52
N ASP A 21 12.09 34.36 -0.05
CA ASP A 21 13.40 34.11 -0.65
C ASP A 21 13.73 32.61 -0.68
N GLN A 22 14.18 32.14 -1.85
CA GLN A 22 14.58 30.75 -2.12
C GLN A 22 16.08 30.70 -2.41
N ALA A 23 16.84 29.92 -1.65
CA ALA A 23 18.19 29.52 -2.01
C ALA A 23 18.19 28.08 -2.57
N GLN A 24 18.75 27.92 -3.77
CA GLN A 24 18.93 26.65 -4.46
C GLN A 24 20.24 25.99 -4.03
N PHE A 25 20.23 24.66 -3.83
CA PHE A 25 21.42 23.85 -3.61
C PHE A 25 21.56 22.80 -4.73
N ARG A 26 22.67 22.84 -5.46
CA ARG A 26 23.04 21.90 -6.53
C ARG A 26 23.91 20.76 -5.97
N TRP A 27 23.71 19.55 -6.48
CA TRP A 27 24.67 18.44 -6.35
C TRP A 27 24.96 17.85 -7.73
N SER A 28 26.25 17.67 -8.00
CA SER A 28 26.82 17.13 -9.24
C SER A 28 26.83 15.60 -9.24
N ARG A 29 26.83 15.03 -10.46
CA ARG A 29 26.92 13.60 -10.75
C ARG A 29 28.37 13.20 -10.99
N GLN A 30 28.71 11.98 -10.58
CA GLN A 30 29.78 11.22 -11.22
C GLN A 30 29.33 9.76 -11.37
N ALA A 31 29.71 9.15 -12.49
CA ALA A 31 29.26 7.83 -12.91
C ALA A 31 30.45 7.03 -13.47
N LYS A 32 30.19 5.71 -13.63
CA LYS A 32 30.89 4.71 -14.46
C LYS A 32 32.19 4.13 -13.85
N ASN A 33 32.54 2.85 -13.92
CA ASN A 33 32.04 1.64 -14.60
C ASN A 33 32.56 0.40 -13.84
N SER A 34 31.95 -0.80 -13.98
CA SER A 34 32.70 -2.08 -14.01
C SER A 34 31.87 -3.33 -14.40
N PHE A 35 32.64 -4.27 -14.95
CA PHE A 35 32.44 -5.55 -15.64
C PHE A 35 31.51 -6.65 -15.06
N PHE A 36 31.10 -7.55 -15.97
CA PHE A 36 30.23 -8.71 -15.79
C PHE A 36 30.81 -9.80 -14.86
N SER A 37 30.12 -10.02 -13.74
CA SER A 37 30.10 -11.28 -13.02
C SER A 37 28.62 -11.70 -12.91
N ALA A 38 28.30 -13.00 -12.93
CA ALA A 38 26.94 -13.50 -12.76
C ALA A 38 26.49 -13.31 -11.29
N SER A 39 26.31 -12.05 -10.92
CA SER A 39 25.97 -11.58 -9.59
C SER A 39 24.46 -11.52 -9.46
N LEU A 40 23.94 -12.22 -8.46
CA LEU A 40 22.64 -11.86 -7.89
C LEU A 40 22.80 -10.46 -7.29
N THR A 41 22.48 -9.41 -8.06
CA THR A 41 22.51 -8.04 -7.56
C THR A 41 21.31 -7.86 -6.63
N LEU A 42 21.50 -8.22 -5.37
CA LEU A 42 20.58 -7.88 -4.30
C LEU A 42 20.69 -6.37 -4.07
N ILE A 43 19.72 -5.59 -4.54
CA ILE A 43 19.58 -4.19 -4.13
C ILE A 43 19.08 -4.22 -2.66
N LEU A 44 20.02 -4.35 -1.73
CA LEU A 44 19.80 -4.32 -0.28
C LEU A 44 19.81 -2.87 0.18
N VAL A 45 18.64 -2.24 0.24
CA VAL A 45 18.44 -1.03 1.05
C VAL A 45 17.73 -1.47 2.32
N GLY A 46 18.50 -1.86 3.34
CA GLY A 46 17.96 -2.29 4.63
C GLY A 46 18.80 -1.79 5.79
N CYS A 47 18.30 -0.80 6.54
CA CYS A 47 18.72 -0.59 7.91
C CYS A 47 18.37 -1.86 8.72
N GLY A 48 19.27 -2.31 9.59
CA GLY A 48 19.23 -3.62 10.28
C GLY A 48 18.02 -3.84 11.20
N ALA A 49 16.84 -4.03 10.63
CA ALA A 49 15.69 -4.58 11.34
C ALA A 49 15.95 -6.07 11.59
N SER A 50 15.79 -6.50 12.85
CA SER A 50 15.81 -7.91 13.22
C SER A 50 14.85 -8.70 12.33
N GLN A 51 15.28 -9.90 11.91
CA GLN A 51 14.45 -10.72 11.04
C GLN A 51 13.13 -11.10 11.73
N PRO A 52 12.04 -11.24 10.97
CA PRO A 52 10.76 -11.75 11.47
C PRO A 52 10.87 -13.04 12.27
N GLU A 53 10.44 -12.99 13.54
CA GLU A 53 10.03 -14.18 14.27
C GLU A 53 8.69 -14.65 13.69
N GLY A 54 8.73 -15.68 12.84
CA GLY A 54 7.55 -16.32 12.26
C GLY A 54 7.27 -16.00 10.79
N PRO A 55 6.16 -16.55 10.24
CA PRO A 55 5.82 -16.40 8.83
C PRO A 55 5.52 -14.94 8.45
N TYR A 56 5.98 -14.52 7.28
CA TYR A 56 5.67 -13.22 6.71
C TYR A 56 5.70 -13.28 5.18
N TYR A 57 5.06 -12.32 4.54
CA TYR A 57 5.07 -12.15 3.09
C TYR A 57 6.14 -11.12 2.69
N GLU A 58 7.04 -11.53 1.80
CA GLU A 58 8.13 -10.72 1.29
C GLU A 58 7.68 -9.87 0.10
N THR A 59 8.06 -8.59 0.14
CA THR A 59 7.65 -7.57 -0.84
C THR A 59 8.79 -7.13 -1.74
N GLN A 60 10.03 -7.51 -1.41
CA GLN A 60 11.21 -7.23 -2.20
C GLN A 60 11.16 -8.01 -3.53
N ALA A 61 11.44 -7.32 -4.63
CA ALA A 61 11.62 -7.94 -5.93
C ALA A 61 12.94 -8.70 -6.02
N PHE A 62 12.89 -9.87 -6.65
CA PHE A 62 14.08 -10.64 -7.02
C PHE A 62 14.15 -10.71 -8.54
N GLN A 63 15.26 -10.24 -9.10
CA GLN A 63 15.57 -10.48 -10.51
C GLN A 63 16.13 -11.89 -10.64
N VAL A 64 15.53 -12.69 -11.53
CA VAL A 64 15.89 -14.08 -11.74
C VAL A 64 16.30 -14.25 -13.20
N ASP A 65 17.49 -14.80 -13.44
CA ASP A 65 17.94 -15.10 -14.79
C ASP A 65 17.05 -16.19 -15.44
N PRO A 66 16.83 -16.12 -16.77
CA PRO A 66 16.12 -17.15 -17.51
C PRO A 66 16.72 -18.53 -17.25
N VAL A 67 15.86 -19.53 -17.03
CA VAL A 67 16.28 -20.92 -16.89
C VAL A 67 16.05 -21.70 -18.19
N SER A 68 17.04 -22.48 -18.58
CA SER A 68 17.04 -23.33 -19.78
C SER A 68 17.40 -24.78 -19.45
N SER A 69 17.23 -25.68 -20.43
CA SER A 69 17.62 -27.10 -20.29
C SER A 69 19.12 -27.28 -20.00
N LYS A 70 19.97 -26.37 -20.51
CA LYS A 70 21.42 -26.36 -20.28
C LYS A 70 21.78 -26.19 -18.80
N ASP A 71 20.89 -25.57 -18.02
CA ASP A 71 21.11 -25.33 -16.59
C ASP A 71 20.79 -26.54 -15.71
N ARG A 72 20.14 -27.58 -16.25
CA ARG A 72 19.60 -28.70 -15.47
C ARG A 72 20.64 -29.35 -14.57
N LYS A 73 21.79 -29.75 -15.13
CA LYS A 73 22.85 -30.45 -14.39
C LYS A 73 23.31 -29.62 -13.19
N LYS A 74 23.60 -28.32 -13.42
CA LYS A 74 24.04 -27.38 -12.38
C LYS A 74 22.97 -27.19 -11.30
N LEU A 75 21.70 -27.01 -11.71
CA LEU A 75 20.59 -26.81 -10.78
C LEU A 75 20.29 -28.05 -9.94
N VAL A 76 20.33 -29.25 -10.53
CA VAL A 76 20.15 -30.51 -9.79
C VAL A 76 21.26 -30.71 -8.76
N GLN A 77 22.52 -30.46 -9.13
CA GLN A 77 23.64 -30.53 -8.19
C GLN A 77 23.48 -29.54 -7.03
N ALA A 78 23.16 -28.27 -7.31
CA ALA A 78 22.95 -27.26 -6.29
C ALA A 78 21.74 -27.60 -5.37
N ALA A 79 20.62 -28.01 -5.96
CA ALA A 79 19.43 -28.42 -5.22
C ALA A 79 19.72 -29.63 -4.31
N THR A 80 20.49 -30.60 -4.79
CA THR A 80 20.89 -31.79 -4.01
C THR A 80 21.72 -31.41 -2.81
N LYS A 81 22.66 -30.45 -2.97
CA LYS A 81 23.44 -29.92 -1.85
C LYS A 81 22.56 -29.23 -0.81
N ILE A 82 21.58 -28.43 -1.24
CA ILE A 82 20.66 -27.72 -0.34
C ILE A 82 19.72 -28.70 0.40
N LEU A 83 19.24 -29.75 -0.27
CA LEU A 83 18.31 -30.73 0.33
C LEU A 83 18.88 -31.44 1.55
N LYS A 84 20.21 -31.60 1.63
CA LYS A 84 20.87 -32.22 2.79
C LYS A 84 20.57 -31.50 4.11
N SER A 85 20.31 -30.20 4.07
CA SER A 85 20.04 -29.39 5.26
C SER A 85 18.65 -28.75 5.28
N ARG A 86 17.88 -28.84 4.19
CA ARG A 86 16.59 -28.16 4.06
C ARG A 86 15.55 -29.04 3.38
N PRO A 87 14.62 -29.67 4.10
CA PRO A 87 13.57 -30.47 3.50
C PRO A 87 12.77 -29.67 2.45
N LEU A 88 12.42 -30.33 1.34
CA LEU A 88 11.69 -29.71 0.24
C LEU A 88 10.29 -30.34 0.10
N VAL A 89 9.27 -29.50 0.12
CA VAL A 89 7.90 -29.82 -0.31
C VAL A 89 7.63 -29.12 -1.64
N VAL A 90 7.10 -29.84 -2.62
CA VAL A 90 6.71 -29.27 -3.90
C VAL A 90 5.21 -29.41 -4.09
N GLY A 91 4.53 -28.28 -4.30
CA GLY A 91 3.13 -28.18 -4.69
C GLY A 91 3.01 -27.90 -6.18
N LEU A 92 2.58 -28.88 -6.98
CA LEU A 92 2.26 -28.69 -8.39
C LEU A 92 0.75 -28.82 -8.59
N ASP A 93 0.14 -27.78 -9.16
CA ASP A 93 -1.29 -27.77 -9.51
C ASP A 93 -2.22 -28.15 -8.33
N GLY A 94 -1.82 -27.74 -7.12
CA GLY A 94 -2.57 -27.98 -5.87
C GLY A 94 -2.22 -29.29 -5.15
N ARG A 95 -1.39 -30.17 -5.72
CA ARG A 95 -0.94 -31.41 -5.06
C ARG A 95 0.45 -31.21 -4.46
N GLN A 96 0.59 -31.46 -3.15
CA GLN A 96 1.87 -31.33 -2.44
C GLN A 96 2.54 -32.69 -2.23
N LYS A 97 3.87 -32.74 -2.41
CA LYS A 97 4.68 -33.93 -2.16
C LYS A 97 6.02 -33.56 -1.53
N ILE A 98 6.44 -34.33 -0.51
CA ILE A 98 7.79 -34.25 0.05
C ILE A 98 8.78 -34.85 -0.96
N ILE A 99 9.84 -34.10 -1.26
CA ILE A 99 10.87 -34.50 -2.21
C ILE A 99 12.04 -35.13 -1.48
N ARG A 100 12.37 -36.36 -1.90
CA ARG A 100 13.58 -37.09 -1.50
C ARG A 100 14.69 -36.82 -2.51
N GLN A 101 15.95 -37.05 -2.12
CA GLN A 101 17.12 -36.82 -2.98
C GLN A 101 17.00 -37.51 -4.34
N ALA A 102 16.55 -38.77 -4.37
CA ALA A 102 16.34 -39.54 -5.60
C ALA A 102 15.34 -38.91 -6.59
N HIS A 103 14.47 -38.01 -6.12
CA HIS A 103 13.44 -37.36 -6.94
C HIS A 103 13.86 -35.99 -7.48
N ILE A 104 14.95 -35.38 -6.98
CA ILE A 104 15.35 -34.01 -7.37
C ILE A 104 15.55 -33.88 -8.89
N ALA A 105 16.23 -34.84 -9.51
CA ALA A 105 16.57 -34.77 -10.94
C ALA A 105 15.31 -34.70 -11.84
N ARG A 106 14.17 -35.22 -11.36
CA ARG A 106 12.89 -35.27 -12.07
C ARG A 106 12.04 -34.01 -11.89
N LEU A 107 12.46 -33.06 -11.05
CA LEU A 107 11.70 -31.83 -10.85
C LEU A 107 11.73 -30.92 -12.09
N PRO A 108 10.66 -30.13 -12.32
CA PRO A 108 10.67 -29.08 -13.32
C PRO A 108 11.80 -28.07 -13.08
N LEU A 109 12.39 -27.53 -14.16
CA LEU A 109 13.51 -26.58 -14.08
C LEU A 109 13.17 -25.34 -13.24
N VAL A 110 11.94 -24.84 -13.36
CA VAL A 110 11.46 -23.69 -12.59
C VAL A 110 11.41 -23.97 -11.09
N VAL A 111 11.04 -25.19 -10.70
CA VAL A 111 11.04 -25.62 -9.28
C VAL A 111 12.47 -25.73 -8.76
N LEU A 112 13.37 -26.32 -9.54
CA LEU A 112 14.80 -26.40 -9.19
C LEU A 112 15.41 -25.01 -9.02
N LYS A 113 15.16 -24.09 -9.97
CA LYS A 113 15.64 -22.70 -9.90
C LYS A 113 15.10 -21.98 -8.67
N ALA A 114 13.80 -22.11 -8.38
CA ALA A 114 13.17 -21.52 -7.20
C ALA A 114 13.77 -22.05 -5.90
N TYR A 115 13.99 -23.37 -5.81
CA TYR A 115 14.56 -23.98 -4.61
C TYR A 115 16.02 -23.58 -4.37
N VAL A 116 16.83 -23.53 -5.44
CA VAL A 116 18.20 -23.00 -5.36
C VAL A 116 18.20 -21.53 -4.94
N LEU A 117 17.26 -20.73 -5.44
CA LEU A 117 17.09 -19.34 -5.03
C LEU A 117 16.71 -19.23 -3.54
N ALA A 118 15.84 -20.11 -3.03
CA ALA A 118 15.50 -20.22 -1.60
C ALA A 118 16.74 -20.42 -0.72
N GLY A 119 17.64 -21.30 -1.19
CA GLY A 119 18.93 -21.54 -0.57
C GLY A 119 19.72 -20.25 -0.37
N LYS A 120 19.75 -19.39 -1.40
CA LYS A 120 20.54 -18.14 -1.44
C LYS A 120 19.91 -16.95 -0.70
N ILE A 121 18.59 -16.87 -0.64
CA ILE A 121 17.91 -15.69 -0.05
C ILE A 121 18.07 -15.64 1.48
N HIS A 122 18.22 -16.79 2.16
CA HIS A 122 18.40 -16.89 3.61
C HIS A 122 17.41 -16.03 4.44
N LYS A 123 16.12 -16.11 4.12
CA LYS A 123 15.04 -15.43 4.85
C LYS A 123 14.09 -16.47 5.48
N PRO A 124 14.32 -16.94 6.72
CA PRO A 124 13.40 -17.85 7.40
C PRO A 124 12.02 -17.20 7.59
N GLY A 125 10.95 -17.98 7.45
CA GLY A 125 9.57 -17.49 7.55
C GLY A 125 9.03 -16.77 6.32
N ALA A 126 9.85 -16.49 5.30
CA ALA A 126 9.42 -15.69 4.15
C ALA A 126 8.55 -16.48 3.17
N GLU A 127 7.50 -15.83 2.71
CA GLU A 127 6.73 -16.21 1.53
C GLU A 127 7.01 -15.22 0.40
N ILE A 128 7.45 -15.71 -0.76
CA ILE A 128 7.93 -14.88 -1.87
C ILE A 128 7.29 -15.32 -3.19
N ASP A 129 6.53 -14.42 -3.81
CA ASP A 129 5.97 -14.60 -5.14
C ASP A 129 6.93 -14.04 -6.20
N ILE A 130 7.39 -14.91 -7.10
CA ILE A 130 8.36 -14.59 -8.16
C ILE A 130 7.92 -15.10 -9.52
N LEU A 131 8.23 -14.33 -10.57
CA LEU A 131 8.10 -14.76 -11.95
C LEU A 131 9.44 -15.28 -12.44
N ILE A 132 9.57 -16.59 -12.66
CA ILE A 132 10.79 -17.20 -13.19
C ILE A 132 10.73 -17.19 -14.72
N PRO A 133 11.62 -16.44 -15.41
CA PRO A 133 11.69 -16.49 -16.86
C PRO A 133 12.19 -17.86 -17.35
N VAL A 134 11.57 -18.35 -18.42
CA VAL A 134 11.98 -19.55 -19.15
C VAL A 134 12.24 -19.17 -20.62
N SER A 135 12.73 -20.11 -21.42
CA SER A 135 12.96 -19.89 -22.86
C SER A 135 11.74 -19.29 -23.58
N HIS A 136 12.00 -18.49 -24.63
CA HIS A 136 11.00 -17.79 -25.44
C HIS A 136 10.20 -16.71 -24.71
N GLY A 137 10.79 -16.07 -23.70
CA GLY A 137 10.19 -14.91 -23.02
C GLY A 137 8.98 -15.22 -22.12
N LYS A 138 8.61 -16.50 -21.99
CA LYS A 138 7.56 -16.94 -21.06
C LYS A 138 8.06 -16.80 -19.61
N LYS A 139 7.13 -16.54 -18.69
CA LYS A 139 7.41 -16.47 -17.26
C LYS A 139 6.47 -17.39 -16.51
N VAL A 140 7.01 -18.14 -15.56
CA VAL A 140 6.24 -19.08 -14.73
C VAL A 140 6.11 -18.51 -13.32
N PRO A 141 4.89 -18.31 -12.81
CA PRO A 141 4.67 -17.89 -11.43
C PRO A 141 5.04 -19.02 -10.47
N VAL A 142 5.86 -18.69 -9.47
CA VAL A 142 6.26 -19.60 -8.41
C VAL A 142 6.20 -18.87 -7.07
N THR A 143 5.57 -19.50 -6.09
CA THR A 143 5.60 -19.06 -4.69
C THR A 143 6.63 -19.90 -3.94
N LEU A 144 7.58 -19.22 -3.31
CA LEU A 144 8.56 -19.77 -2.41
C LEU A 144 8.08 -19.57 -0.97
N ILE A 145 8.05 -20.61 -0.13
CA ILE A 145 7.79 -20.47 1.30
C ILE A 145 8.94 -21.10 2.06
N THR A 146 9.75 -20.29 2.73
CA THR A 146 10.79 -20.75 3.66
C THR A 146 10.21 -20.75 5.06
N LYS A 147 10.20 -21.89 5.73
CA LYS A 147 9.77 -21.98 7.13
C LYS A 147 10.90 -21.57 8.08
N THR A 148 10.57 -21.35 9.34
CA THR A 148 11.54 -21.00 10.39
C THR A 148 12.48 -22.15 10.72
N ASP A 149 12.05 -23.39 10.53
CA ASP A 149 12.87 -24.61 10.63
C ASP A 149 13.83 -24.83 9.44
N GLY A 150 13.84 -23.90 8.47
CA GLY A 150 14.66 -23.99 7.27
C GLY A 150 14.08 -24.85 6.15
N SER A 151 12.98 -25.58 6.36
CA SER A 151 12.28 -26.30 5.30
C SER A 151 11.70 -25.33 4.26
N VAL A 152 11.59 -25.81 3.02
CA VAL A 152 11.14 -24.99 1.89
C VAL A 152 9.95 -25.66 1.22
N THR A 153 8.90 -24.89 0.96
CA THR A 153 7.79 -25.27 0.10
C THR A 153 7.83 -24.45 -1.18
N ILE A 154 7.79 -25.13 -2.34
CA ILE A 154 7.70 -24.49 -3.65
C ILE A 154 6.33 -24.77 -4.23
N LEU A 155 5.53 -23.74 -4.48
CA LEU A 155 4.25 -23.85 -5.17
C LEU A 155 4.42 -23.32 -6.59
N ALA A 156 4.08 -24.13 -7.58
CA ALA A 156 4.08 -23.72 -8.98
C ALA A 156 2.84 -24.28 -9.70
N ALA A 157 2.47 -23.63 -10.80
CA ALA A 157 1.38 -24.09 -11.65
C ALA A 157 1.89 -24.41 -13.05
N THR A 158 1.46 -25.56 -13.59
CA THR A 158 1.71 -25.92 -14.98
C THR A 158 0.73 -25.19 -15.91
N LYS A 159 -0.45 -24.84 -15.40
CA LYS A 159 -1.49 -24.10 -16.11
C LYS A 159 -1.92 -22.89 -15.30
N THR A 160 -1.84 -21.70 -15.91
CA THR A 160 -2.40 -20.49 -15.34
C THR A 160 -3.85 -20.33 -15.80
N ARG A 161 -4.76 -20.08 -14.86
CA ARG A 161 -6.16 -19.77 -15.17
C ARG A 161 -6.36 -18.27 -15.07
N SER A 162 -6.63 -17.63 -16.20
CA SER A 162 -7.17 -16.27 -16.18
C SER A 162 -8.68 -16.35 -15.91
N ARG A 163 -9.12 -15.86 -14.75
CA ARG A 163 -10.54 -15.54 -14.54
C ARG A 163 -10.65 -14.05 -14.36
N ALA A 164 -10.96 -13.35 -15.45
CA ALA A 164 -11.46 -12.00 -15.38
C ALA A 164 -12.84 -12.07 -14.71
N ARG A 165 -12.96 -11.46 -13.52
CA ARG A 165 -14.27 -11.13 -12.97
C ARG A 165 -14.58 -9.71 -13.43
N GLN A 166 -15.82 -9.47 -13.82
CA GLN A 166 -16.28 -8.10 -14.02
C GLN A 166 -16.20 -7.37 -12.69
N ALA A 167 -15.57 -6.19 -12.69
CA ALA A 167 -15.44 -5.42 -11.46
C ALA A 167 -16.82 -4.88 -11.06
N ALA A 168 -17.17 -5.00 -9.79
CA ALA A 168 -18.38 -4.39 -9.24
C ALA A 168 -18.29 -2.85 -9.23
N TYR A 169 -17.07 -2.31 -9.35
CA TYR A 169 -16.77 -0.89 -9.37
C TYR A 169 -15.74 -0.58 -10.44
N ILE A 170 -16.00 0.46 -11.23
CA ILE A 170 -15.05 1.01 -12.20
C ILE A 170 -14.52 2.32 -11.60
N PRO A 171 -13.22 2.39 -11.29
CA PRO A 171 -12.66 3.57 -10.66
C PRO A 171 -12.65 4.75 -11.63
N ARG A 172 -12.80 5.96 -11.08
CA ARG A 172 -12.60 7.19 -11.85
C ARG A 172 -11.10 7.37 -12.11
N PHE A 173 -10.70 7.30 -13.38
CA PHE A 173 -9.32 7.51 -13.79
C PHE A 173 -9.07 8.98 -14.11
N ARG A 174 -7.99 9.55 -13.56
CA ARG A 174 -7.49 10.89 -13.90
C ARG A 174 -6.07 10.81 -14.42
N ASN A 175 -5.74 11.67 -15.37
CA ASN A 175 -4.36 11.85 -15.83
C ASN A 175 -3.73 12.97 -15.01
N GLY A 176 -2.62 12.68 -14.33
CA GLY A 176 -1.72 13.69 -13.78
C GLY A 176 -0.72 14.09 -14.86
N ASP A 177 0.57 13.88 -14.61
CA ASP A 177 1.65 14.09 -15.59
C ASP A 177 1.92 12.87 -16.51
N ALA A 178 1.07 11.84 -16.41
CA ALA A 178 1.12 10.64 -17.24
C ALA A 178 -0.28 10.18 -17.65
N GLN A 179 -0.32 9.44 -18.77
CA GLN A 179 -1.53 8.89 -19.35
C GLN A 179 -1.73 7.42 -18.97
N TRP A 180 -3.00 7.02 -18.83
CA TRP A 180 -3.38 5.63 -18.61
C TRP A 180 -3.41 4.83 -19.93
N SER A 181 -2.47 3.89 -20.10
CA SER A 181 -2.56 2.88 -21.15
C SER A 181 -3.72 1.90 -20.92
N SER A 182 -4.16 1.22 -21.99
CA SER A 182 -5.19 0.17 -21.91
C SER A 182 -4.78 -0.96 -20.95
N ALA A 183 -3.50 -1.38 -21.00
CA ALA A 183 -2.94 -2.39 -20.11
C ALA A 183 -3.00 -1.96 -18.63
N HIS A 184 -2.60 -0.72 -18.31
CA HIS A 184 -2.70 -0.21 -16.93
C HIS A 184 -4.15 -0.21 -16.44
N ARG A 185 -5.10 0.29 -17.25
CA ARG A 185 -6.53 0.30 -16.88
C ARG A 185 -7.07 -1.11 -16.66
N LYS A 186 -6.67 -2.08 -17.48
CA LYS A 186 -7.05 -3.50 -17.33
C LYS A 186 -6.58 -4.05 -15.99
N THR A 187 -5.32 -3.84 -15.62
CA THR A 187 -4.77 -4.28 -14.34
C THR A 187 -5.49 -3.64 -13.15
N LEU A 188 -5.80 -2.34 -13.22
CA LEU A 188 -6.50 -1.64 -12.14
C LEU A 188 -7.96 -2.07 -12.01
N ARG A 189 -8.66 -2.30 -13.12
CA ARG A 189 -10.00 -2.91 -13.09
C ARG A 189 -9.97 -4.30 -12.47
N LEU A 190 -8.93 -5.08 -12.76
CA LEU A 190 -8.75 -6.40 -12.12
C LEU A 190 -8.54 -6.26 -10.60
N ALA A 191 -7.74 -5.29 -10.13
CA ALA A 191 -7.65 -4.97 -8.71
C ALA A 191 -8.99 -4.61 -8.09
N MET A 192 -9.77 -3.72 -8.72
CA MET A 192 -11.08 -3.34 -8.22
C MET A 192 -12.09 -4.50 -8.26
N SER A 193 -11.92 -5.48 -9.14
CA SER A 193 -12.75 -6.70 -9.16
C SER A 193 -12.57 -7.62 -7.95
N LEU A 194 -11.50 -7.42 -7.17
CA LEU A 194 -11.26 -8.13 -5.92
C LEU A 194 -11.98 -7.47 -4.73
N LEU A 195 -12.51 -6.26 -4.91
CA LEU A 195 -13.27 -5.55 -3.90
C LEU A 195 -14.75 -5.94 -3.99
N PRO A 196 -15.37 -6.41 -2.89
CA PRO A 196 -16.82 -6.50 -2.83
C PRO A 196 -17.44 -5.10 -2.93
N LYS A 197 -18.73 -5.03 -3.30
CA LYS A 197 -19.47 -3.76 -3.42
C LYS A 197 -19.34 -2.87 -2.17
N THR A 198 -19.38 -3.48 -0.99
CA THR A 198 -19.25 -2.80 0.30
C THR A 198 -17.90 -2.10 0.47
N ASP A 199 -16.79 -2.73 0.08
CA ASP A 199 -15.46 -2.11 0.12
C ASP A 199 -15.33 -1.02 -0.94
N ALA A 200 -15.88 -1.26 -2.13
CA ALA A 200 -15.78 -0.33 -3.24
C ALA A 200 -16.56 0.98 -3.00
N ALA A 201 -17.60 0.94 -2.18
CA ALA A 201 -18.39 2.13 -1.81
C ALA A 201 -17.52 3.24 -1.18
N PHE A 202 -16.51 2.88 -0.39
CA PHE A 202 -15.57 3.84 0.22
C PHE A 202 -14.69 4.58 -0.80
N LEU A 203 -14.59 4.04 -2.01
CA LEU A 203 -13.76 4.57 -3.09
C LEU A 203 -14.56 5.39 -4.11
N SER A 204 -15.88 5.49 -3.97
CA SER A 204 -16.78 6.13 -4.94
C SER A 204 -16.36 7.56 -5.30
N ASP A 205 -15.75 8.28 -4.35
CA ASP A 205 -15.26 9.65 -4.47
C ASP A 205 -13.74 9.79 -4.61
N ILE A 206 -13.00 8.67 -4.70
CA ILE A 206 -11.53 8.65 -4.75
C ILE A 206 -11.07 8.26 -6.17
N PRO A 207 -10.56 9.21 -6.97
CA PRO A 207 -9.99 8.89 -8.26
C PRO A 207 -8.64 8.17 -8.14
N LEU A 208 -8.33 7.36 -9.15
CA LEU A 208 -6.98 6.87 -9.43
C LEU A 208 -6.30 7.84 -10.40
N SER A 209 -5.30 8.57 -9.92
CA SER A 209 -4.57 9.58 -10.70
C SER A 209 -3.22 9.03 -11.17
N ARG A 210 -2.90 9.15 -12.47
CA ARG A 210 -1.64 8.63 -13.03
C ARG A 210 -0.52 9.66 -12.96
N TYR A 211 0.64 9.27 -12.43
CA TYR A 211 1.84 10.10 -12.41
C TYR A 211 3.10 9.35 -12.83
N LYS A 212 4.10 9.95 -13.49
CA LYS A 212 5.33 9.26 -13.92
C LYS A 212 6.13 8.77 -12.70
N THR A 213 6.45 9.69 -11.79
CA THR A 213 7.39 9.46 -10.68
C THR A 213 6.85 9.97 -9.35
N ALA A 214 7.09 9.20 -8.29
CA ALA A 214 6.83 9.62 -6.92
C ALA A 214 7.95 10.52 -6.38
N ARG A 215 7.64 11.34 -5.37
CA ARG A 215 8.65 12.09 -4.61
C ARG A 215 9.63 11.14 -3.91
N ASP A 216 9.11 10.08 -3.28
CA ASP A 216 9.92 8.93 -2.86
C ASP A 216 9.94 7.91 -3.99
N LYS A 217 11.07 7.80 -4.70
CA LYS A 217 11.23 6.92 -5.88
C LYS A 217 10.99 5.44 -5.57
N ARG A 218 10.89 5.03 -4.31
CA ARG A 218 10.57 3.66 -3.91
C ARG A 218 9.07 3.35 -3.97
N LYS A 219 8.20 4.36 -3.99
CA LYS A 219 6.74 4.19 -3.99
C LYS A 219 6.18 3.87 -5.37
N GLY A 220 5.37 2.82 -5.44
CA GLY A 220 4.58 2.47 -6.63
C GLY A 220 3.23 3.20 -6.67
N ALA A 221 2.65 3.52 -5.51
CA ALA A 221 1.46 4.34 -5.37
C ALA A 221 1.49 5.13 -4.05
N VAL A 222 0.53 6.03 -3.85
CA VAL A 222 0.28 6.69 -2.56
C VAL A 222 -1.16 7.20 -2.48
N TYR A 223 -1.84 6.89 -1.38
CA TYR A 223 -3.07 7.54 -0.96
C TYR A 223 -2.77 8.92 -0.39
N LEU A 224 -3.46 9.94 -0.88
CA LEU A 224 -3.35 11.32 -0.43
C LEU A 224 -4.71 11.85 -0.04
N GLN A 225 -4.81 12.35 1.19
CA GLN A 225 -5.96 13.08 1.69
C GLN A 225 -5.61 14.56 1.87
N LYS A 226 -6.44 15.44 1.31
CA LYS A 226 -6.35 16.90 1.45
C LYS A 226 -7.71 17.45 1.86
N GLY A 227 -7.89 17.67 3.16
CA GLY A 227 -9.20 18.03 3.71
C GLY A 227 -10.22 16.92 3.44
N CYS A 228 -11.35 17.28 2.85
CA CYS A 228 -12.40 16.34 2.45
C CYS A 228 -12.06 15.52 1.20
N THR A 229 -11.13 15.99 0.38
CA THR A 229 -10.78 15.33 -0.88
C THR A 229 -9.71 14.28 -0.68
N ALA A 230 -9.76 13.22 -1.48
CA ALA A 230 -8.71 12.23 -1.53
C ALA A 230 -8.45 11.76 -2.96
N GLU A 231 -7.27 11.21 -3.19
CA GLU A 231 -6.90 10.54 -4.43
C GLU A 231 -5.88 9.43 -4.15
N ILE A 232 -5.82 8.43 -5.01
CA ILE A 232 -4.73 7.46 -5.04
C ILE A 232 -3.88 7.77 -6.27
N ARG A 233 -2.63 8.18 -6.04
CA ARG A 233 -1.66 8.42 -7.13
C ARG A 233 -0.92 7.13 -7.45
N VAL A 234 -0.87 6.76 -8.72
CA VAL A 234 -0.20 5.54 -9.19
C VAL A 234 0.96 5.90 -10.11
N TYR A 235 2.12 5.31 -9.86
CA TYR A 235 3.38 5.63 -10.53
C TYR A 235 3.86 4.53 -11.49
N ASN A 236 4.83 4.84 -12.36
CA ASN A 236 5.43 3.84 -13.27
C ASN A 236 5.95 2.62 -12.51
N ARG A 237 6.58 2.87 -11.35
CA ARG A 237 7.18 1.85 -10.50
C ARG A 237 6.21 0.76 -10.06
N ALA A 238 4.90 1.05 -9.90
CA ALA A 238 3.94 0.01 -9.59
C ALA A 238 3.95 -1.09 -10.65
N PHE A 239 4.02 -0.71 -11.93
CA PHE A 239 3.95 -1.62 -13.08
C PHE A 239 5.30 -2.24 -13.44
N ASP A 240 6.42 -1.61 -13.09
CA ASP A 240 7.75 -2.19 -13.31
C ASP A 240 7.91 -3.54 -12.58
N MET A 241 7.27 -3.66 -11.40
CA MET A 241 7.27 -4.86 -10.58
C MET A 241 6.49 -6.03 -11.20
N ASP A 242 5.54 -5.76 -12.11
CA ASP A 242 4.74 -6.79 -12.80
C ASP A 242 5.61 -7.69 -13.68
N LYS A 243 6.84 -7.27 -13.99
CA LYS A 243 7.82 -8.06 -14.75
C LYS A 243 8.57 -9.06 -13.88
N LEU A 244 8.63 -8.86 -12.57
CA LEU A 244 9.49 -9.61 -11.65
C LEU A 244 8.68 -10.47 -10.68
N GLN A 245 7.49 -10.01 -10.32
CA GLN A 245 6.67 -10.62 -9.28
C GLN A 245 5.21 -10.68 -9.69
N PHE A 246 4.47 -11.45 -8.90
CA PHE A 246 3.02 -11.51 -8.92
C PHE A 246 2.51 -11.48 -7.47
N VAL A 247 1.19 -11.54 -7.30
CA VAL A 247 0.54 -11.79 -6.01
C VAL A 247 -0.57 -12.81 -6.22
N GLY A 248 -0.86 -13.65 -5.22
CA GLY A 248 -1.93 -14.64 -5.27
C GLY A 248 -1.39 -16.04 -5.52
N ALA A 249 -2.28 -17.00 -5.74
CA ALA A 249 -1.86 -18.37 -6.00
C ALA A 249 -1.12 -18.49 -7.36
N PRO A 250 -0.07 -19.34 -7.48
CA PRO A 250 0.65 -19.55 -8.75
C PRO A 250 -0.23 -19.97 -9.93
N ASN A 251 -1.34 -20.67 -9.70
CA ASN A 251 -2.28 -21.07 -10.74
C ASN A 251 -3.27 -19.96 -11.13
N ARG A 252 -3.28 -18.84 -10.40
CA ARG A 252 -4.10 -17.67 -10.63
C ARG A 252 -3.33 -16.40 -10.24
N PRO A 253 -2.18 -16.13 -10.90
CA PRO A 253 -1.33 -15.02 -10.53
C PRO A 253 -1.97 -13.69 -10.92
N TYR A 254 -1.82 -12.69 -10.06
CA TYR A 254 -2.17 -11.31 -10.36
C TYR A 254 -0.91 -10.46 -10.53
N PRO A 255 -0.92 -9.42 -11.39
CA PRO A 255 0.17 -8.45 -11.45
C PRO A 255 0.48 -7.85 -10.07
N ALA A 256 1.76 -7.73 -9.72
CA ALA A 256 2.22 -7.19 -8.43
C ALA A 256 1.71 -5.76 -8.15
N SER A 257 1.49 -4.96 -9.19
CA SER A 257 0.89 -3.63 -9.14
C SER A 257 -0.50 -3.63 -8.51
N MET A 258 -1.26 -4.75 -8.61
CA MET A 258 -2.56 -4.86 -7.96
C MET A 258 -2.43 -4.81 -6.44
N ARG A 259 -1.43 -5.48 -5.85
CA ARG A 259 -1.17 -5.44 -4.41
C ARG A 259 -0.86 -4.01 -3.95
N THR A 260 -0.01 -3.32 -4.70
CA THR A 260 0.34 -1.91 -4.45
C THR A 260 -0.89 -1.01 -4.44
N VAL A 261 -1.82 -1.19 -5.38
CA VAL A 261 -3.04 -0.37 -5.45
C VAL A 261 -4.01 -0.75 -4.33
N LEU A 262 -4.17 -2.04 -4.03
CA LEU A 262 -5.01 -2.51 -2.94
C LEU A 262 -4.49 -2.06 -1.56
N HIS A 263 -3.17 -1.90 -1.40
CA HIS A 263 -2.57 -1.29 -0.22
C HIS A 263 -3.05 0.16 -0.03
N GLU A 264 -3.04 0.98 -1.08
CA GLU A 264 -3.56 2.35 -1.01
C GLU A 264 -5.08 2.40 -0.80
N VAL A 265 -5.82 1.42 -1.31
CA VAL A 265 -7.25 1.23 -0.97
C VAL A 265 -7.41 0.95 0.53
N GLY A 266 -6.53 0.13 1.12
CA GLY A 266 -6.47 -0.06 2.56
C GLY A 266 -6.31 1.28 3.30
N HIS A 267 -5.39 2.14 2.84
CA HIS A 267 -5.26 3.49 3.39
C HIS A 267 -6.53 4.33 3.28
N ALA A 268 -7.20 4.30 2.14
CA ALA A 268 -8.45 5.01 1.93
C ALA A 268 -9.56 4.56 2.88
N ILE A 269 -9.71 3.24 3.08
CA ILE A 269 -10.75 2.65 3.94
C ILE A 269 -10.55 3.09 5.39
N HIS A 270 -9.35 2.92 5.97
CA HIS A 270 -9.17 3.29 7.38
C HIS A 270 -9.20 4.80 7.62
N SER A 271 -8.94 5.60 6.58
CA SER A 271 -8.97 7.06 6.64
C SER A 271 -10.36 7.67 6.47
N GLN A 272 -11.38 6.91 6.04
CA GLN A 272 -12.72 7.42 5.77
C GLN A 272 -13.33 8.20 6.95
N PRO A 273 -13.33 7.69 8.21
CA PRO A 273 -13.66 8.47 9.41
C PRO A 273 -13.08 9.89 9.44
N SER A 274 -11.77 9.99 9.22
CA SER A 274 -11.07 11.27 9.26
C SER A 274 -11.46 12.18 8.10
N ARG A 275 -11.75 11.60 6.93
CA ARG A 275 -12.17 12.32 5.73
C ARG A 275 -13.56 12.90 5.90
N MET A 276 -14.51 12.14 6.47
CA MET A 276 -15.84 12.64 6.81
C MET A 276 -15.78 13.80 7.81
N ALA A 277 -14.98 13.66 8.87
CA ALA A 277 -14.74 14.75 9.82
C ALA A 277 -14.10 15.98 9.14
N ALA A 278 -13.21 15.77 8.16
CA ALA A 278 -12.61 16.84 7.39
C ALA A 278 -13.62 17.54 6.46
N CYS A 279 -14.61 16.82 5.91
CA CYS A 279 -15.75 17.42 5.19
C CYS A 279 -16.54 18.37 6.10
N GLN A 280 -16.84 17.93 7.32
CA GLN A 280 -17.55 18.74 8.31
C GLN A 280 -16.74 19.98 8.68
N LEU A 281 -15.44 19.82 8.95
CA LEU A 281 -14.53 20.92 9.25
C LEU A 281 -14.54 21.97 8.14
N GLN A 282 -14.36 21.56 6.89
CA GLN A 282 -14.34 22.47 5.74
C GLN A 282 -15.68 23.20 5.54
N THR A 283 -16.80 22.50 5.75
CA THR A 283 -18.13 23.12 5.69
C THR A 283 -18.29 24.20 6.76
N GLN A 284 -17.85 23.94 7.99
CA GLN A 284 -17.90 24.90 9.09
C GLN A 284 -16.96 26.09 8.85
N GLU A 285 -15.80 25.84 8.24
CA GLU A 285 -14.83 26.88 7.89
C GLU A 285 -15.43 27.84 6.84
N GLN A 286 -16.07 27.30 5.80
CA GLN A 286 -16.79 28.11 4.81
C GLN A 286 -17.90 28.95 5.46
N LYS A 287 -18.73 28.35 6.34
CA LYS A 287 -19.77 29.07 7.08
C LYS A 287 -19.20 30.21 7.93
N LEU A 288 -18.10 29.95 8.65
CA LEU A 288 -17.42 30.97 9.44
C LEU A 288 -16.86 32.09 8.57
N ASN A 289 -16.22 31.77 7.45
CA ASN A 289 -15.65 32.76 6.54
C ASN A 289 -16.73 33.67 5.95
N THR A 290 -17.89 33.12 5.57
CA THR A 290 -19.04 33.92 5.14
C THR A 290 -19.57 34.83 6.25
N ARG A 291 -19.61 34.34 7.49
CA ARG A 291 -20.02 35.14 8.66
C ARG A 291 -19.05 36.28 8.96
N ILE A 292 -17.74 36.01 8.95
CA ILE A 292 -16.70 37.03 9.15
C ILE A 292 -16.78 38.12 8.07
N LYS A 293 -16.98 37.74 6.79
CA LYS A 293 -17.16 38.72 5.70
C LYS A 293 -18.36 39.64 5.96
N ARG A 294 -19.50 39.08 6.41
CA ARG A 294 -20.70 39.85 6.75
C ARG A 294 -20.47 40.79 7.94
N TYR A 295 -19.89 40.26 9.01
CA TYR A 295 -19.51 41.02 10.19
C TYR A 295 -18.60 42.20 9.83
N ASN A 296 -17.54 41.97 9.03
CA ASN A 296 -16.61 43.03 8.62
C ASN A 296 -17.30 44.14 7.80
N ARG A 297 -18.22 43.78 6.90
CA ARG A 297 -19.01 44.78 6.14
C ARG A 297 -19.88 45.62 7.07
N ARG A 298 -20.60 44.99 7.99
CA ARG A 298 -21.46 45.68 8.96
C ARG A 298 -20.65 46.55 9.93
N LEU A 299 -19.48 46.09 10.35
CA LEU A 299 -18.55 46.85 11.18
C LEU A 299 -18.06 48.12 10.48
N ALA A 300 -17.75 48.05 9.19
CA ALA A 300 -17.38 49.23 8.41
C ALA A 300 -18.52 50.26 8.35
N VAL A 301 -19.76 49.81 8.11
CA VAL A 301 -20.96 50.69 8.11
C VAL A 301 -21.20 51.32 9.48
N ALA A 302 -21.11 50.53 10.56
CA ALA A 302 -21.31 51.03 11.92
C ALA A 302 -20.32 52.14 12.27
N ARG A 303 -19.04 51.96 11.88
CA ARG A 303 -17.99 52.97 12.06
C ARG A 303 -18.24 54.22 11.25
N GLN A 304 -18.61 54.09 9.98
CA GLN A 304 -18.88 55.24 9.11
C GLN A 304 -20.06 56.09 9.59
N ARG A 305 -21.09 55.46 10.17
CA ARG A 305 -22.33 56.13 10.61
C ARG A 305 -22.36 56.47 12.10
N ASN A 306 -21.33 56.10 12.86
CA ASN A 306 -21.32 56.17 14.33
C ASN A 306 -22.57 55.50 14.96
N ASP A 307 -23.02 54.38 14.40
CA ASP A 307 -24.27 53.69 14.79
C ASP A 307 -24.04 52.78 16.01
N ARG A 308 -24.39 53.29 17.20
CA ARG A 308 -24.24 52.59 18.49
C ARG A 308 -25.07 51.31 18.58
N ARG A 309 -26.30 51.32 18.05
CA ARG A 309 -27.18 50.13 18.08
C ARG A 309 -26.60 49.00 17.23
N LEU A 310 -26.05 49.33 16.07
CA LEU A 310 -25.35 48.36 15.23
C LEU A 310 -24.07 47.84 15.91
N ALA A 311 -23.33 48.69 16.63
CA ALA A 311 -22.15 48.28 17.38
C ALA A 311 -22.45 47.21 18.46
N GLU A 312 -23.54 47.37 19.21
CA GLU A 312 -23.98 46.36 20.20
C GLU A 312 -24.35 45.02 19.55
N GLN A 313 -25.03 45.04 18.41
CA GLN A 313 -25.33 43.82 17.64
C GLN A 313 -24.06 43.11 17.14
N LEU A 314 -23.05 43.90 16.74
CA LEU A 314 -21.76 43.38 16.31
C LEU A 314 -20.99 42.71 17.44
N GLU A 315 -21.13 43.16 18.68
CA GLU A 315 -20.52 42.48 19.82
C GLU A 315 -21.06 41.05 19.99
N THR A 316 -22.39 40.88 19.91
CA THR A 316 -23.02 39.56 19.95
C THR A 316 -22.55 38.67 18.80
N GLU A 317 -22.43 39.24 17.59
CA GLU A 317 -21.92 38.52 16.42
C GLU A 317 -20.44 38.14 16.59
N SER A 318 -19.61 39.01 17.16
CA SER A 318 -18.20 38.77 17.47
C SER A 318 -18.03 37.62 18.46
N ARG A 319 -18.81 37.61 19.56
CA ARG A 319 -18.83 36.50 20.53
C ARG A 319 -19.18 35.17 19.85
N ALA A 320 -20.16 35.19 18.94
CA ALA A 320 -20.57 34.01 18.20
C ALA A 320 -19.53 33.54 17.16
N ILE A 321 -18.81 34.45 16.49
CA ILE A 321 -17.62 34.15 15.69
C ILE A 321 -16.54 33.49 16.56
N GLY A 322 -16.31 34.01 17.77
CA GLY A 322 -15.38 33.43 18.75
C GLY A 322 -15.73 31.98 19.11
N ARG A 323 -17.01 31.69 19.39
CA ARG A 323 -17.49 30.31 19.64
C ARG A 323 -17.29 29.40 18.42
N ALA A 324 -17.59 29.89 17.22
CA ALA A 324 -17.40 29.13 15.99
C ALA A 324 -15.91 28.81 15.73
N ARG A 325 -14.99 29.72 16.01
CA ARG A 325 -13.53 29.47 15.94
C ARG A 325 -13.10 28.38 16.91
N LYS A 326 -13.58 28.40 18.16
CA LYS A 326 -13.32 27.33 19.14
C LYS A 326 -13.82 25.98 18.64
N LYS A 327 -15.02 25.93 18.05
CA LYS A 327 -15.59 24.71 17.44
C LYS A 327 -14.72 24.19 16.29
N LEU A 328 -14.26 25.04 15.38
CA LEU A 328 -13.34 24.64 14.30
C LEU A 328 -12.03 24.06 14.84
N LYS A 329 -11.44 24.67 15.86
CA LYS A 329 -10.23 24.15 16.51
C LYS A 329 -10.45 22.74 17.07
N SER A 330 -11.61 22.49 17.67
CA SER A 330 -11.97 21.15 18.18
C SER A 330 -12.15 20.13 17.05
N LEU A 331 -12.86 20.50 15.97
CA LEU A 331 -13.02 19.65 14.78
C LEU A 331 -11.67 19.33 14.12
N ALA A 332 -10.76 20.30 14.01
CA ALA A 332 -9.42 20.08 13.45
C ALA A 332 -8.62 19.06 14.27
N LYS A 333 -8.69 19.15 15.61
CA LYS A 333 -8.09 18.14 16.51
C LYS A 333 -8.73 16.76 16.33
N ALA A 334 -10.05 16.69 16.16
CA ALA A 334 -10.75 15.45 15.91
C ALA A 334 -10.30 14.79 14.59
N VAL A 335 -10.15 15.58 13.52
CA VAL A 335 -9.61 15.10 12.23
C VAL A 335 -8.20 14.53 12.43
N GLU A 336 -7.29 15.25 13.09
CA GLU A 336 -5.92 14.77 13.34
C GLU A 336 -5.91 13.47 14.14
N SER A 337 -6.72 13.39 15.20
CA SER A 337 -6.86 12.17 16.02
C SER A 337 -7.36 10.98 15.20
N LEU A 338 -8.38 11.18 14.36
CA LEU A 338 -8.93 10.15 13.49
C LEU A 338 -7.95 9.71 12.40
N MET A 339 -7.15 10.63 11.85
CA MET A 339 -6.08 10.30 10.90
C MET A 339 -4.97 9.45 11.53
N ASP A 340 -4.75 9.59 12.85
CA ASP A 340 -3.71 8.84 13.53
C ASP A 340 -4.16 7.48 14.05
N ARG A 341 -5.26 7.48 14.82
CA ARG A 341 -5.82 6.31 15.49
C ARG A 341 -7.34 6.29 15.37
N GLY A 342 -7.83 6.33 14.13
CA GLY A 342 -9.25 6.20 13.83
C GLY A 342 -9.86 4.87 14.30
N PRO A 343 -11.20 4.75 14.32
CA PRO A 343 -11.91 3.58 14.84
C PRO A 343 -11.52 2.29 14.12
N VAL A 344 -11.27 2.33 12.81
CA VAL A 344 -10.80 1.18 12.02
C VAL A 344 -9.45 0.67 12.52
N LEU A 345 -8.48 1.56 12.75
CA LEU A 345 -7.15 1.18 13.23
C LEU A 345 -7.19 0.68 14.67
N LYS A 346 -8.00 1.30 15.53
CA LYS A 346 -8.22 0.83 16.91
C LYS A 346 -8.82 -0.58 16.93
N ALA A 347 -9.84 -0.83 16.12
CA ALA A 347 -10.47 -2.15 16.02
C ALA A 347 -9.52 -3.20 15.44
N TYR A 348 -8.72 -2.83 14.43
CA TYR A 348 -7.69 -3.69 13.87
C TYR A 348 -6.64 -4.06 14.92
N GLN A 349 -6.09 -3.07 15.65
CA GLN A 349 -5.12 -3.29 16.71
C GLN A 349 -5.67 -4.19 17.82
N ALA A 350 -6.92 -3.99 18.23
CA ALA A 350 -7.58 -4.83 19.23
C ALA A 350 -7.71 -6.28 18.75
N ALA A 351 -8.04 -6.50 17.47
CA ALA A 351 -8.18 -7.83 16.90
C ALA A 351 -6.84 -8.56 16.71
N THR A 352 -5.78 -7.83 16.39
CA THR A 352 -4.46 -8.42 16.12
C THR A 352 -3.57 -8.51 17.35
N GLY A 353 -3.78 -7.65 18.35
CA GLY A 353 -2.90 -7.53 19.51
C GLY A 353 -1.47 -7.17 19.09
N SER A 354 -0.49 -7.84 19.70
CA SER A 354 0.95 -7.69 19.41
C SER A 354 1.45 -8.52 18.21
N SER A 355 0.56 -9.20 17.48
CA SER A 355 0.97 -10.01 16.34
C SER A 355 1.75 -9.18 15.31
N PRO A 356 2.89 -9.70 14.80
CA PRO A 356 3.67 -8.98 13.81
C PRO A 356 2.85 -8.71 12.55
N ALA A 357 3.13 -7.60 11.88
CA ALA A 357 2.52 -7.26 10.60
C ALA A 357 2.87 -8.32 9.54
N PRO A 358 2.01 -8.50 8.50
CA PRO A 358 2.17 -9.61 7.56
C PRO A 358 3.35 -9.42 6.61
N THR A 359 3.97 -8.24 6.56
CA THR A 359 5.17 -7.96 5.77
C THR A 359 6.17 -7.16 6.60
N VAL A 360 7.45 -7.18 6.22
CA VAL A 360 8.48 -6.36 6.86
C VAL A 360 8.12 -4.87 6.80
N TYR A 361 7.64 -4.40 5.65
CA TYR A 361 7.21 -3.01 5.48
C TYR A 361 6.01 -2.66 6.37
N GLY A 362 5.04 -3.56 6.51
CA GLY A 362 3.88 -3.37 7.38
C GLY A 362 4.23 -3.17 8.86
N ARG A 363 5.42 -3.57 9.32
CA ARG A 363 5.87 -3.37 10.71
C ARG A 363 6.22 -1.92 11.04
N SER A 364 6.40 -1.08 10.02
CA SER A 364 6.79 0.33 10.22
C SER A 364 5.72 1.16 10.93
N SER A 365 4.43 0.82 10.79
CA SER A 365 3.36 1.41 11.59
C SER A 365 2.08 0.57 11.54
N LEU A 366 1.16 0.82 12.46
CA LEU A 366 -0.18 0.21 12.46
C LEU A 366 -0.94 0.47 11.14
N LYS A 367 -0.75 1.65 10.53
CA LYS A 367 -1.39 2.03 9.26
C LYS A 367 -0.89 1.19 8.10
N GLU A 368 0.43 0.99 8.02
CA GLU A 368 1.04 0.16 7.00
C GLU A 368 0.70 -1.32 7.22
N SER A 369 0.69 -1.80 8.48
CA SER A 369 0.25 -3.16 8.83
C SER A 369 -1.17 -3.43 8.34
N PHE A 370 -2.11 -2.51 8.62
CA PHE A 370 -3.49 -2.61 8.13
C PHE A 370 -3.54 -2.64 6.60
N ALA A 371 -2.85 -1.73 5.93
CA ALA A 371 -2.88 -1.61 4.47
C ALA A 371 -2.30 -2.85 3.76
N GLU A 372 -1.18 -3.38 4.27
CA GLU A 372 -0.55 -4.61 3.79
C GLU A 372 -1.46 -5.84 4.02
N ALA A 373 -2.06 -5.94 5.22
CA ALA A 373 -2.97 -7.03 5.54
C ALA A 373 -4.24 -6.98 4.69
N PHE A 374 -4.81 -5.80 4.47
CA PHE A 374 -5.96 -5.60 3.58
C PHE A 374 -5.62 -6.00 2.14
N ALA A 375 -4.46 -5.57 1.63
CA ALA A 375 -4.02 -5.91 0.28
C ALA A 375 -3.91 -7.42 0.09
N LEU A 376 -3.29 -8.14 1.04
CA LEU A 376 -3.23 -9.60 1.02
C LEU A 376 -4.60 -10.24 1.20
N PHE A 377 -5.46 -9.74 2.10
CA PHE A 377 -6.82 -10.27 2.25
C PHE A 377 -7.62 -10.24 0.93
N ARG A 378 -7.37 -9.24 0.08
CA ARG A 378 -8.04 -9.12 -1.22
C ARG A 378 -7.34 -9.88 -2.34
N SER A 379 -6.02 -9.99 -2.33
CA SER A 379 -5.24 -10.58 -3.43
C SER A 379 -4.69 -12.00 -3.16
N ASP A 380 -4.28 -12.29 -1.93
CA ASP A 380 -3.85 -13.62 -1.47
C ASP A 380 -4.26 -13.91 -0.01
N ARG A 381 -5.47 -14.43 0.12
CA ARG A 381 -6.05 -14.81 1.42
C ARG A 381 -5.25 -15.91 2.13
N ALA A 382 -4.62 -16.80 1.37
CA ALA A 382 -3.88 -17.92 1.94
C ALA A 382 -2.56 -17.44 2.54
N ALA A 383 -1.86 -16.53 1.85
CA ALA A 383 -0.67 -15.85 2.36
C ALA A 383 -0.98 -15.09 3.65
N LEU A 384 -2.07 -14.29 3.67
CA LEU A 384 -2.46 -13.58 4.90
C LEU A 384 -2.77 -14.54 6.04
N LYS A 385 -3.47 -15.64 5.77
CA LYS A 385 -3.81 -16.63 6.81
C LYS A 385 -2.56 -17.25 7.44
N ARG A 386 -1.51 -17.48 6.65
CA ARG A 386 -0.22 -17.97 7.15
C ARG A 386 0.56 -16.90 7.92
N ALA A 387 0.67 -15.69 7.36
CA ALA A 387 1.49 -14.61 7.91
C ALA A 387 0.85 -13.93 9.14
N MET A 388 -0.47 -13.76 9.14
CA MET A 388 -1.18 -13.01 10.17
C MET A 388 -2.62 -13.52 10.34
N PRO A 389 -2.82 -14.73 10.92
CA PRO A 389 -4.13 -15.39 10.98
C PRO A 389 -5.21 -14.56 11.68
N LYS A 390 -4.88 -13.83 12.75
CA LYS A 390 -5.84 -12.95 13.45
C LYS A 390 -6.40 -11.85 12.55
N ALA A 391 -5.55 -11.25 11.71
CA ALA A 391 -6.00 -10.24 10.74
C ALA A 391 -6.89 -10.88 9.67
N TYR A 392 -6.52 -12.05 9.16
CA TYR A 392 -7.36 -12.80 8.22
C TYR A 392 -8.77 -13.04 8.78
N GLU A 393 -8.87 -13.55 10.01
CA GLU A 393 -10.16 -13.84 10.66
C GLU A 393 -10.99 -12.57 10.89
N TRP A 394 -10.33 -11.47 11.28
CA TRP A 394 -10.99 -10.17 11.47
C TRP A 394 -11.58 -9.61 10.16
N PHE A 395 -10.80 -9.62 9.07
CA PHE A 395 -11.29 -9.21 7.75
C PHE A 395 -12.39 -10.15 7.23
N ALA A 396 -12.28 -11.46 7.46
CA ALA A 396 -13.28 -12.45 7.06
C ALA A 396 -14.66 -12.17 7.67
N ARG A 397 -14.71 -11.65 8.90
CA ARG A 397 -15.96 -11.24 9.59
C ARG A 397 -16.42 -9.80 9.27
N GLY A 398 -15.79 -9.14 8.30
CA GLY A 398 -16.08 -7.76 7.92
C GLY A 398 -15.71 -6.73 8.99
N GLY A 399 -14.68 -7.01 9.80
CA GLY A 399 -14.28 -6.16 10.91
C GLY A 399 -13.95 -4.73 10.52
N HIS A 400 -13.32 -4.52 9.35
CA HIS A 400 -13.00 -3.20 8.82
C HIS A 400 -14.24 -2.39 8.45
N LEU A 401 -15.27 -3.05 7.90
CA LEU A 401 -16.55 -2.43 7.56
C LEU A 401 -17.28 -1.97 8.82
N LYS A 402 -17.45 -2.91 9.77
CA LYS A 402 -18.11 -2.62 11.05
C LYS A 402 -17.42 -1.51 11.83
N ALA A 403 -16.10 -1.40 11.75
CA ALA A 403 -15.35 -0.35 12.41
C ALA A 403 -15.44 1.01 11.69
N ALA A 404 -15.66 1.00 10.38
CA ALA A 404 -15.88 2.21 9.58
C ALA A 404 -17.29 2.77 9.75
N ASP A 405 -18.30 1.89 9.88
CA ASP A 405 -19.73 2.25 9.96
C ASP A 405 -20.20 2.73 11.35
N ARG A 406 -19.39 2.57 12.42
CA ARG A 406 -19.74 2.96 13.80
C ARG A 406 -19.68 4.48 14.06
N GLN A 407 -20.06 5.30 13.09
CA GLN A 407 -20.13 6.77 13.19
C GLN A 407 -21.55 7.25 12.94
#